data_AF-X1F7F0-F1
#
_entry.id   AF-X1F7F0-F1
#
_cell.length_a   1.000
_cell.length_b   1.000
_cell.length_c   1.000
_cell.angle_alpha   90.00
_cell.angle_beta   90.00
_cell.angle_gamma   90.00
#
_symmetry.space_group_name_H-M   'P 1'
#
loop_
_entity.id
_entity.type
_entity.pdbx_description
1 polymer ?
#
loop_
_entity_poly.entity_id
_entity_poly.type
_entity_poly.pdbx_seq_one_letter_code
_entity_poly.pdbx_strand_id
1 'polypeptide(L)' 'PGFLPQYFSEKGIECIIAGGMGMKAQGLFDQHNIEKVLGITGDINGVTERILNGTLEGGASLCERALGKCEHHDNENT' A
#
# COMPACT_ATOMS: atom_id res chain seq x y z
N PRO A 1 -16.96 -3.07 -4.07
CA PRO A 1 -15.69 -3.16 -3.30
C PRO A 1 -14.55 -3.29 -4.32
N GLY A 2 -13.57 -2.37 -4.31
CA GLY A 2 -12.53 -2.30 -5.37
C GLY A 2 -12.59 -1.06 -6.28
N PHE A 3 -13.27 0.00 -5.84
CA PHE A 3 -13.38 1.23 -6.63
C PHE A 3 -12.04 1.93 -6.87
N LEU A 4 -11.17 2.00 -5.86
CA LEU A 4 -9.91 2.75 -5.92
C LEU A 4 -8.86 2.16 -6.89
N PRO A 5 -8.58 0.83 -6.88
CA PRO A 5 -7.62 0.24 -7.82
C PRO A 5 -8.04 0.44 -9.28
N GLN A 6 -9.32 0.17 -9.58
CA GLN A 6 -9.83 0.30 -10.94
C GLN A 6 -9.79 1.76 -11.42
N TYR A 7 -10.18 2.70 -10.55
CA TYR A 7 -10.09 4.13 -10.85
C TYR A 7 -8.66 4.61 -11.11
N PHE A 8 -7.67 4.08 -10.39
CA PHE A 8 -6.26 4.43 -10.59
C PHE A 8 -5.69 3.82 -11.86
N SER A 9 -6.01 2.57 -12.17
CA SER A 9 -5.65 1.96 -13.46
C SER A 9 -6.26 2.72 -14.63
N GLU A 10 -7.52 3.17 -14.54
CA GLU A 10 -8.15 4.01 -15.59
C GLU A 10 -7.47 5.36 -15.76
N LYS A 11 -6.86 5.89 -14.69
CA LYS A 11 -6.07 7.13 -14.74
C LYS A 11 -4.63 6.92 -15.21
N GLY A 12 -4.23 5.67 -15.49
CA GLY A 12 -2.86 5.33 -15.89
C GLY A 12 -1.86 5.50 -14.74
N ILE A 13 -2.30 5.33 -13.49
CA ILE A 13 -1.43 5.42 -12.32
C ILE A 13 -0.74 4.06 -12.13
N GLU A 14 0.58 4.05 -12.25
CA GLU A 14 1.42 2.86 -12.07
C GLU A 14 2.05 2.79 -10.67
N CYS A 15 2.17 3.93 -9.96
CA CYS A 15 2.80 4.01 -8.64
C CYS A 15 2.04 4.95 -7.69
N ILE A 16 1.89 4.53 -6.43
CA ILE A 16 1.22 5.29 -5.36
C ILE A 16 2.19 5.52 -4.22
N ILE A 17 2.23 6.76 -3.71
CA ILE A 17 3.10 7.16 -2.62
C ILE A 17 2.25 7.63 -1.46
N ALA A 18 2.44 7.03 -0.29
CA ALA A 18 1.67 7.34 0.90
C ALA A 18 2.51 7.20 2.17
N GLY A 19 2.14 7.95 3.21
CA GLY A 19 2.74 7.73 4.54
C GLY A 19 2.39 6.36 5.11
N GLY A 20 1.15 5.90 4.88
CA GLY A 20 0.70 4.57 5.29
C GLY A 20 -0.51 4.11 4.48
N MET A 21 -0.67 2.81 4.36
CA MET A 21 -1.74 2.16 3.60
C MET A 21 -2.21 0.91 4.33
N GLY A 22 -3.52 0.69 4.45
CA GLY A 22 -4.06 -0.50 5.11
C GLY A 22 -3.82 -1.79 4.31
N MET A 23 -3.67 -2.94 5.00
CA MET A 23 -3.37 -4.24 4.39
C MET A 23 -4.34 -4.62 3.25
N LYS A 24 -5.64 -4.34 3.42
CA LYS A 24 -6.66 -4.61 2.39
C LYS A 24 -6.40 -3.80 1.11
N ALA A 25 -6.02 -2.54 1.24
CA ALA A 25 -5.72 -1.68 0.10
C ALA A 25 -4.40 -2.09 -0.56
N GLN A 26 -3.37 -2.40 0.23
CA GLN A 26 -2.10 -2.91 -0.29
C GLN A 26 -2.29 -4.18 -1.14
N GLY A 27 -3.10 -5.14 -0.68
CA GLY A 27 -3.39 -6.37 -1.41
C GLY A 27 -4.26 -6.16 -2.65
N LEU A 28 -5.10 -5.12 -2.65
CA LEU A 28 -5.84 -4.71 -3.85
C LEU A 28 -4.89 -4.12 -4.90
N PHE A 29 -4.00 -3.19 -4.54
CA PHE A 29 -3.05 -2.60 -5.50
C PHE A 29 -2.04 -3.62 -6.05
N ASP A 30 -1.65 -4.60 -5.22
CA ASP A 30 -0.79 -5.72 -5.63
C ASP A 30 -1.39 -6.54 -6.79
N GLN A 31 -2.67 -6.88 -6.68
CA GLN A 31 -3.39 -7.61 -7.73
C GLN A 31 -3.52 -6.83 -9.03
N HIS A 32 -3.45 -5.51 -8.95
CA HIS A 32 -3.54 -4.60 -10.10
C HIS A 32 -2.16 -4.17 -10.64
N ASN A 33 -1.06 -4.77 -10.17
CA ASN A 33 0.32 -4.43 -10.55
C ASN A 33 0.67 -2.95 -10.33
N ILE A 34 0.09 -2.34 -9.28
CA ILE A 34 0.37 -0.94 -8.94
C ILE A 34 1.45 -0.92 -7.85
N GLU A 35 2.57 -0.25 -8.12
CA GLU A 35 3.65 -0.08 -7.17
C GLU A 35 3.24 0.83 -6.01
N LYS A 36 3.69 0.51 -4.81
CA LYS A 36 3.30 1.22 -3.58
C LYS A 36 4.53 1.57 -2.76
N VAL A 37 4.76 2.87 -2.57
CA VAL A 37 5.84 3.43 -1.79
C VAL A 37 5.25 3.93 -0.48
N LEU A 38 5.50 3.19 0.61
CA LEU A 38 5.01 3.53 1.94
C LEU A 38 6.11 4.16 2.80
N GLY A 39 5.74 4.76 3.94
CA GLY A 39 6.71 5.34 4.88
C GLY A 39 7.23 6.72 4.46
N ILE A 40 6.53 7.40 3.55
CA ILE A 40 6.88 8.74 3.11
C ILE A 40 6.10 9.77 3.91
N THR A 41 6.80 10.56 4.71
CA THR A 41 6.26 11.65 5.51
C THR A 41 7.09 12.91 5.26
N GLY A 42 6.42 14.05 5.10
CA GLY A 42 7.07 15.32 4.81
C GLY A 42 6.27 16.18 3.83
N ASP A 43 6.91 17.26 3.37
CA ASP A 43 6.31 18.20 2.42
C ASP A 43 6.24 17.61 1.01
N ILE A 44 5.15 17.88 0.30
CA ILE A 44 4.91 17.36 -1.06
C ILE A 44 6.04 17.79 -2.00
N ASN A 45 6.56 19.02 -1.86
CA ASN A 45 7.63 19.52 -2.71
C ASN A 45 8.92 18.73 -2.51
N GLY A 46 9.32 18.52 -1.24
CA GLY A 46 10.53 17.76 -0.92
C GLY A 46 10.42 16.29 -1.32
N VAL A 47 9.24 15.68 -1.17
CA VAL A 47 8.98 14.31 -1.63
C VAL A 47 9.07 14.24 -3.16
N THR A 48 8.47 15.18 -3.87
CA THR A 48 8.54 15.26 -5.34
C THR A 48 9.97 15.39 -5.83
N GLU A 49 10.78 16.27 -5.22
CA GLU A 49 12.20 16.38 -5.56
C GLU A 49 12.96 15.08 -5.31
N ARG A 50 12.72 14.39 -4.19
CA ARG A 50 13.39 13.11 -3.90
C ARG A 50 13.01 12.01 -4.91
N ILE A 51 11.76 12.01 -5.39
CA ILE A 51 11.30 11.10 -6.45
C ILE A 51 12.02 11.42 -7.76
N LEU A 52 12.07 12.70 -8.14
CA LEU A 52 12.75 13.17 -9.35
C LEU A 52 14.25 12.85 -9.32
N ASN A 53 14.87 12.88 -8.13
CA ASN A 53 16.27 12.51 -7.92
C ASN A 53 16.49 10.99 -7.77
N GLY A 54 15.43 10.17 -7.75
CA GLY A 54 15.54 8.73 -7.53
C GLY A 54 16.05 8.32 -6.14
N THR A 55 16.03 9.23 -5.16
CA THR A 55 16.50 8.99 -3.78
C THR A 55 15.33 8.77 -2.79
N LEU A 56 14.11 8.70 -3.32
CA LEU A 56 12.93 8.38 -2.52
C LEU A 56 12.86 6.86 -2.28
N GLU A 57 13.52 6.41 -1.21
CA GLU A 57 13.37 5.05 -0.74
C GLU A 57 12.09 4.93 0.08
N GLY A 58 11.13 4.18 -0.45
CA GLY A 58 9.97 3.72 0.30
C GLY A 58 10.40 2.77 1.41
N GLY A 59 9.79 2.92 2.58
CA GLY A 59 9.96 1.97 3.66
C GLY A 59 9.21 0.67 3.38
N ALA A 60 9.63 -0.38 4.07
CA ALA A 60 8.87 -1.62 4.15
C ALA A 60 7.44 -1.29 4.58
N SER A 61 6.48 -1.70 3.75
CA SER A 61 5.10 -1.86 4.23
C SER A 61 5.20 -2.69 5.50
N LEU A 62 4.79 -2.12 6.64
CA LEU A 62 4.89 -2.70 7.99
C LEU A 62 4.03 -3.97 8.15
N CYS A 63 4.16 -4.96 7.28
CA CYS A 63 3.57 -6.28 7.43
C CYS A 63 4.17 -7.36 6.50
N GLU A 64 5.47 -7.36 6.25
CA GLU A 64 6.14 -8.60 5.81
C GLU A 64 6.35 -9.50 7.04
N ARG A 65 5.29 -10.25 7.39
CA ARG A 65 5.27 -11.38 8.35
C ARG A 65 5.48 -11.04 9.83
N ALA A 66 4.36 -10.85 10.54
CA ALA A 66 4.16 -11.59 11.78
C ALA A 66 3.24 -12.78 11.45
N LEU A 67 3.86 -13.95 11.25
CA LEU A 67 3.23 -15.25 11.43
C LEU A 67 2.70 -15.34 12.87
N GLY A 68 1.56 -14.72 13.13
CA GLY A 68 0.90 -14.67 14.42
C GLY A 68 -0.53 -15.12 14.24
N LYS A 69 -0.73 -16.45 14.29
CA LYS A 69 -1.97 -17.18 14.53
C LYS A 69 -3.19 -16.27 14.80
N CYS A 70 -3.93 -15.89 13.77
CA CYS A 70 -5.35 -15.60 13.97
C CYS A 70 -6.04 -16.97 13.98
N GLU A 71 -6.15 -17.56 15.17
CA GLU A 71 -7.08 -18.64 15.39
C GLU A 71 -8.48 -18.04 15.21
N HIS A 72 -9.10 -18.30 14.05
CA HIS A 72 -10.55 -18.25 13.97
C HIS A 72 -11.06 -19.28 14.99
N HIS A 73 -11.53 -18.79 16.13
CA HIS A 73 -12.55 -19.51 16.86
C HIS A 73 -13.82 -19.38 16.00
N ASP A 74 -13.97 -20.30 15.05
CA ASP A 74 -15.29 -20.74 14.61
C ASP A 74 -15.95 -21.35 15.84
N ASN A 75 -16.64 -20.51 16.62
CA ASN A 75 -17.61 -21.00 17.57
C ASN A 75 -18.85 -21.40 16.76
N GLU A 76 -18.81 -22.64 16.26
CA GLU A 76 -20.01 -23.43 16.07
C GLU A 76 -20.66 -23.64 17.44
N ASN A 77 -21.71 -22.88 17.73
CA ASN A 77 -22.68 -23.23 18.75
C ASN A 77 -24.06 -23.17 18.12
N THR A 78 -24.60 -24.38 17.94
CA THR A 78 -26.01 -24.79 17.80
C THR A 78 -27.07 -23.70 17.71
#